data_AF-A0A953QCA1-F1
#
_entry.id   AF-A0A953QCA1-F1
#
_cell.length_a   1.000
_cell.length_b   1.000
_cell.length_c   1.000
_cell.angle_alpha   90.00
_cell.angle_beta   90.00
_cell.angle_gamma   90.00
#
_symmetry.space_group_name_H-M   'P 1'
#
loop_
_entity.id
_entity.type
_entity.pdbx_description
1 polymer ?
#
loop_
_entity_poly.entity_id
_entity_poly.type
_entity_poly.pdbx_seq_one_letter_code
_entity_poly.pdbx_strand_id
1 'polypeptide(L)'
;MLKEMDHRYIDEHSVAQRYVGNALEPQERVEFETHLVDCQECTDRVLLAEMFHARKAEEDLPLRARLAARVKPWQMAVIFALTVLLLTAIPALLVPVLLRWLH
;
A
#
# COMPACT_ATOMS: atom_id res chain seq x y z
N MET A 1 -13.76 41.73 8.30
CA MET A 1 -13.15 40.75 7.38
C MET A 1 -12.18 39.93 8.20
N LEU A 2 -12.63 38.79 8.72
CA LEU A 2 -11.74 37.80 9.32
C LEU A 2 -10.72 37.43 8.26
N LYS A 3 -9.44 37.38 8.64
CA LYS A 3 -8.33 37.13 7.72
C LYS A 3 -8.38 35.64 7.36
N GLU A 4 -9.27 35.30 6.44
CA GLU A 4 -9.39 33.98 5.83
C GLU A 4 -8.02 33.56 5.32
N MET A 5 -7.72 32.28 5.52
CA MET A 5 -6.45 31.69 5.18
C MET A 5 -6.21 31.85 3.66
N ASP A 6 -5.18 32.60 3.31
CA ASP A 6 -4.92 33.00 1.93
C ASP A 6 -4.34 31.83 1.10
N HIS A 7 -4.68 31.78 -0.19
CA HIS A 7 -4.18 30.81 -1.18
C HIS A 7 -2.66 30.60 -1.14
N ARG A 8 -1.91 31.68 -0.90
CA ARG A 8 -0.47 31.66 -0.78
C ARG A 8 -0.02 30.90 0.46
N TYR A 9 -0.69 31.10 1.59
CA TYR A 9 -0.41 30.33 2.80
C TYR A 9 -0.71 28.84 2.58
N ILE A 10 -1.83 28.54 1.93
CA ILE A 10 -2.27 27.17 1.60
C ILE A 10 -1.22 26.44 0.75
N ASP A 11 -0.63 27.13 -0.24
CA ASP A 11 0.44 26.58 -1.07
C ASP A 11 1.76 26.43 -0.30
N GLU A 12 2.21 27.51 0.34
CA GLU A 12 3.50 27.55 1.04
C GLU A 12 3.61 26.47 2.12
N HIS A 13 2.48 26.12 2.75
CA HIS A 13 2.42 25.16 3.85
C HIS A 13 1.82 23.81 3.46
N SER A 14 1.56 23.59 2.16
CA SER A 14 0.97 22.34 1.64
C SER A 14 -0.29 21.92 2.42
N VAL A 15 -1.13 22.90 2.74
CA VAL A 15 -2.29 22.71 3.64
C VAL A 15 -3.26 21.69 3.04
N ALA A 16 -3.49 21.73 1.73
CA ALA A 16 -4.36 20.76 1.04
C ALA A 16 -3.84 19.31 1.19
N GLN A 17 -2.53 19.08 1.03
CA GLN A 17 -1.96 17.74 1.21
C GLN A 17 -2.06 17.27 2.67
N ARG A 18 -1.79 18.16 3.62
CA ARG A 18 -1.92 17.86 5.06
C ARG A 18 -3.38 17.64 5.46
N TYR A 19 -4.33 18.36 4.86
CA TYR A 19 -5.76 18.17 5.06
C TYR A 19 -6.19 16.76 4.67
N VAL A 20 -5.89 16.34 3.45
CA VAL A 20 -6.17 15.00 2.92
C VAL A 20 -5.49 13.91 3.78
N GLY A 21 -4.25 14.15 4.19
CA GLY A 21 -3.49 13.25 5.06
C GLY A 21 -3.90 13.28 6.54
N ASN A 22 -4.94 14.02 6.91
CA ASN A 22 -5.39 14.21 8.30
C ASN A 22 -4.30 14.73 9.27
N ALA A 23 -3.42 15.59 8.78
CA ALA A 23 -2.25 16.15 9.49
C ALA A 23 -2.35 17.66 9.78
N LEU A 24 -3.56 18.24 9.72
CA LEU A 24 -3.83 19.59 10.20
C LEU A 24 -4.22 19.58 11.67
N GLU A 25 -3.78 20.61 12.39
CA GLU A 25 -4.28 20.88 13.74
C GLU A 25 -5.78 21.23 13.69
N PRO A 26 -6.57 20.97 14.76
CA PRO A 26 -8.02 21.16 14.73
C PRO A 26 -8.45 22.58 14.36
N GLN A 27 -7.73 23.60 14.84
CA GLN A 27 -8.03 24.99 14.54
C GLN A 27 -7.71 25.34 13.07
N GLU A 28 -6.53 24.93 12.60
CA GLU A 28 -6.10 25.12 11.21
C GLU A 28 -7.04 24.42 10.22
N ARG A 29 -7.57 23.25 10.60
CA ARG A 29 -8.58 22.53 9.81
C ARG A 29 -9.87 23.33 9.66
N VAL A 30 -10.41 23.90 10.75
CA VAL A 30 -11.65 24.69 10.70
C VAL A 30 -11.46 25.94 9.84
N GLU A 31 -10.31 26.60 9.98
CA GLU A 31 -9.96 27.78 9.16
C GLU A 31 -9.86 27.41 7.68
N PHE A 32 -9.25 26.26 7.36
CA PHE A 32 -9.18 25.74 5.99
C PHE A 32 -10.55 25.35 5.43
N GLU A 33 -11.37 24.62 6.19
CA GLU A 33 -12.70 24.19 5.76
C GLU A 33 -13.62 25.39 5.52
N THR A 34 -13.50 26.44 6.33
CA THR A 34 -14.24 27.69 6.11
C THR A 34 -13.86 28.32 4.76
N HIS A 35 -12.57 28.41 4.45
CA HIS A 35 -12.09 28.92 3.15
C HIS A 35 -12.50 28.01 1.98
N LEU A 36 -12.47 26.69 2.19
CA LEU A 36 -12.72 25.68 1.16
C LEU A 36 -14.14 25.75 0.61
N VAL A 37 -15.14 26.02 1.47
CA VAL A 37 -16.56 26.09 1.08
C VAL A 37 -16.82 27.14 0.01
N ASP A 38 -16.11 28.27 0.09
CA ASP A 38 -16.32 29.42 -0.79
C ASP A 38 -15.25 29.55 -1.89
N CYS A 39 -14.28 28.62 -1.96
CA CYS A 39 -13.17 28.69 -2.90
C CYS A 39 -13.03 27.45 -3.80
N GLN A 40 -13.32 27.63 -5.09
CA GLN A 40 -13.10 26.60 -6.12
C GLN A 40 -11.63 26.23 -6.30
N GLU A 41 -10.70 27.19 -6.28
CA GLU A 41 -9.28 26.90 -6.46
C GLU A 41 -8.74 25.96 -5.37
N CYS A 42 -9.13 26.20 -4.12
CA CYS A 42 -8.73 25.32 -3.02
C CYS A 42 -9.42 23.95 -3.09
N THR A 43 -10.64 23.89 -3.61
CA THR A 43 -11.33 22.63 -3.89
C THR A 43 -10.55 21.80 -4.92
N ASP A 44 -10.10 22.41 -6.02
CA ASP A 44 -9.29 21.75 -7.05
C ASP A 44 -7.97 21.24 -6.48
N ARG A 45 -7.32 22.01 -5.60
CA ARG A 45 -6.09 21.58 -4.92
C ARG A 45 -6.31 20.37 -4.01
N VAL A 46 -7.42 20.33 -3.27
CA VAL A 46 -7.78 19.16 -2.44
C VAL A 46 -8.02 17.94 -3.32
N LEU A 47 -8.78 18.08 -4.41
CA LEU A 47 -9.01 16.98 -5.36
C LEU A 47 -7.70 16.43 -5.94
N LEU A 48 -6.77 17.30 -6.34
CA LEU A 48 -5.45 16.88 -6.79
C LEU A 48 -4.67 16.15 -5.69
N ALA A 49 -4.68 16.67 -4.47
CA ALA A 49 -4.02 16.03 -3.32
C ALA A 49 -4.61 14.64 -3.00
N GLU A 50 -5.93 14.47 -3.09
CA GLU A 50 -6.61 13.18 -2.92
C GLU A 50 -6.16 12.15 -3.95
N MET A 51 -6.05 12.54 -5.23
CA MET A 51 -5.57 11.64 -6.29
C MET A 51 -4.16 11.12 -6.01
N PHE A 52 -3.25 11.99 -5.56
CA PHE A 52 -1.89 11.58 -5.19
C PHE A 52 -1.86 10.73 -3.92
N HIS A 53 -2.68 11.06 -2.94
CA HIS A 53 -2.79 10.30 -1.69
C HIS A 53 -3.32 8.88 -1.92
N ALA A 54 -4.35 8.74 -2.76
CA ALA A 54 -4.93 7.43 -3.12
C ALA A 54 -3.89 6.53 -3.83
N ARG A 55 -3.08 7.10 -4.72
CA ARG A 55 -2.03 6.36 -5.42
C ARG A 55 -0.95 5.85 -4.46
N LYS A 56 -0.55 6.69 -3.51
CA LYS A 56 0.44 6.31 -2.49
C LYS A 56 -0.08 5.20 -1.57
N ALA A 57 -1.35 5.27 -1.17
CA ALA A 57 -1.99 4.20 -0.39
C ALA A 57 -2.02 2.86 -1.12
N GLU A 58 -2.11 2.86 -2.46
CA GLU A 58 -2.05 1.64 -3.27
C GLU A 58 -0.62 1.06 -3.36
N GLU A 59 0.40 1.92 -3.41
CA GLU A 59 1.81 1.51 -3.39
C GLU A 59 2.26 0.99 -2.02
N ASP A 60 1.76 1.59 -0.93
CA ASP A 60 2.05 1.19 0.45
C ASP A 60 1.32 -0.08 0.89
N LEU A 61 0.47 -0.68 0.03
CA LEU A 61 0.01 -2.04 0.25
C LEU A 61 1.24 -2.95 0.36
N PRO A 62 1.43 -3.67 1.48
CA PRO A 62 2.63 -4.46 1.68
C PRO A 62 2.74 -5.42 0.51
N LEU A 63 3.92 -5.52 -0.10
CA LEU A 63 4.20 -6.39 -1.25
C LEU A 63 3.61 -7.81 -1.02
N ARG A 64 3.62 -8.26 0.24
CA ARG A 64 3.00 -9.51 0.73
C ARG A 64 1.48 -9.59 0.51
N ALA A 65 0.72 -8.51 0.72
CA ALA A 65 -0.72 -8.47 0.46
C ALA A 65 -1.02 -8.54 -1.04
N ARG A 66 -0.27 -7.82 -1.88
CA ARG A 66 -0.38 -7.91 -3.35
C ARG A 66 -0.04 -9.32 -3.87
N LEU A 67 0.98 -9.97 -3.29
CA LEU A 67 1.34 -11.34 -3.61
C LEU A 67 0.29 -12.34 -3.12
N ALA A 68 -0.18 -12.21 -1.88
CA ALA A 68 -1.21 -13.08 -1.30
C ALA A 68 -2.55 -12.99 -2.05
N ALA A 69 -2.92 -11.81 -2.54
CA ALA A 69 -4.11 -11.64 -3.39
C ALA A 69 -4.00 -12.36 -4.74
N ARG A 70 -2.80 -12.69 -5.19
CA ARG A 70 -2.54 -13.28 -6.52
C ARG A 70 -2.38 -14.80 -6.49
N VAL A 71 -2.01 -15.38 -5.35
CA VAL A 71 -1.79 -16.83 -5.22
C VAL A 71 -3.10 -17.53 -4.86
N LYS A 72 -3.63 -18.34 -5.79
CA LYS A 72 -4.83 -19.14 -5.53
C LYS A 72 -4.51 -20.28 -4.55
N PRO A 73 -5.45 -20.69 -3.67
CA PRO A 73 -5.20 -21.74 -2.68
C PRO A 73 -4.77 -23.08 -3.31
N TRP A 74 -5.22 -23.35 -4.54
CA TRP A 74 -4.81 -24.54 -5.30
C TRP A 74 -3.33 -24.53 -5.70
N GLN A 75 -2.75 -23.37 -6.01
CA GLN A 75 -1.32 -23.27 -6.33
C GLN A 75 -0.46 -23.59 -5.11
N MET A 76 -0.88 -23.18 -3.91
CA MET A 76 -0.19 -23.55 -2.67
C MET A 76 -0.23 -25.05 -2.41
N ALA A 77 -1.36 -25.70 -2.67
CA ALA A 77 -1.49 -27.15 -2.56
C ALA A 77 -0.57 -27.89 -3.54
N VAL A 78 -0.47 -27.42 -4.80
CA VAL A 78 0.43 -27.99 -5.81
C VAL A 78 1.90 -27.81 -5.42
N ILE A 79 2.30 -26.63 -4.95
CA ILE A 79 3.67 -26.38 -4.48
C ILE A 79 3.99 -27.30 -3.30
N PHE A 80 3.08 -27.43 -2.34
CA PHE A 80 3.29 -28.30 -1.18
C PHE A 80 3.44 -29.77 -1.60
N ALA A 81 2.56 -30.26 -2.47
CA ALA A 81 2.61 -31.62 -3.00
C ALA A 81 3.93 -31.90 -3.74
N LEU A 82 4.40 -30.97 -4.57
CA LEU A 82 5.69 -31.09 -5.28
C LEU A 82 6.87 -31.11 -4.31
N THR A 83 6.86 -30.25 -3.29
CA THR A 83 7.92 -30.20 -2.29
C THR A 83 8.02 -31.51 -1.50
N VAL A 84 6.88 -32.06 -1.07
CA VAL A 84 6.82 -33.36 -0.38
C VAL A 84 7.27 -34.50 -1.30
N LEU A 85 6.85 -34.48 -2.57
CA LEU A 85 7.26 -35.47 -3.56
C LEU A 85 8.79 -35.44 -3.77
N LEU A 86 9.39 -34.26 -3.92
CA LEU A 86 10.84 -34.12 -4.07
C LEU A 86 11.59 -34.63 -2.83
N LEU A 87 11.16 -34.23 -1.62
CA LEU A 87 11.81 -34.64 -0.38
C LEU A 87 11.71 -36.14 -0.09
N THR A 88 10.70 -36.83 -0.63
CA THR A 88 10.50 -38.27 -0.43
C THR A 88 11.11 -39.10 -1.55
N ALA A 89 10.97 -38.68 -2.81
CA ALA A 89 11.46 -39.42 -3.97
C ALA A 89 12.99 -39.43 -4.06
N ILE A 90 13.65 -38.31 -3.71
CA ILE A 90 15.12 -38.20 -3.76
C ILE A 90 15.80 -39.23 -2.83
N PRO A 91 15.50 -39.30 -1.52
CA PRO A 91 16.12 -40.30 -0.65
C PRO A 91 15.69 -41.73 -0.99
N ALA A 92 14.45 -41.95 -1.44
CA ALA A 92 13.98 -43.27 -1.87
C ALA A 92 14.78 -43.85 -3.05
N LEU A 93 15.32 -42.99 -3.93
CA LEU A 93 16.18 -43.39 -5.04
C LEU A 93 17.67 -43.46 -4.66
N LEU A 94 18.16 -42.54 -3.83
CA LEU A 94 19.57 -42.47 -3.48
C LEU A 94 20.01 -43.57 -2.50
N VAL A 95 19.17 -43.91 -1.51
CA VAL A 95 19.46 -44.94 -0.50
C VAL A 95 19.75 -46.33 -1.11
N PRO A 96 18.91 -46.88 -2.00
CA PRO A 96 19.18 -48.19 -2.60
C PRO A 96 20.39 -48.18 -3.56
N VAL A 97 20.64 -47.05 -4.24
CA VAL A 97 21.82 -46.91 -5.12
C VAL A 97 23.11 -46.89 -4.31
N LEU A 98 23.14 -46.18 -3.18
CA LEU A 98 24.26 -46.16 -2.24
C LEU A 98 24.51 -47.54 -1.60
N LEU A 99 23.44 -48.22 -1.18
CA LEU A 99 23.54 -49.58 -0.64
C LEU A 99 24.11 -50.57 -1.65
N ARG A 100 23.74 -50.44 -2.94
CA ARG A 100 24.26 -51.30 -4.02
C ARG A 100 25.70 -50.99 -4.42
N TRP A 101 26.22 -49.80 -4.10
CA TRP A 101 27.62 -49.45 -4.30
C TRP A 101 28.52 -49.92 -3.14
N LEU A 102 27.95 -50.14 -1.96
CA LEU A 102 28.68 -50.52 -0.74
C LEU A 102 28.83 -52.05 -0.58
N HIS A 103 27.98 -52.83 -1.23
CA HIS A 103 27.96 -54.30 -1.22
C HIS A 103 28.49 -54.87 -2.55
#